data_AF-A0A848W6B1-F1
#
_entry.id   AF-A0A848W6B1-F1
#
_cell.length_a   1.000
_cell.length_b   1.000
_cell.length_c   1.000
_cell.angle_alpha   90.00
_cell.angle_beta   90.00
_cell.angle_gamma   90.00
#
_symmetry.space_group_name_H-M   'P 1'
#
loop_
_entity.id
_entity.type
_entity.pdbx_description
1 polymer ?
#
loop_
_entity_poly.entity_id
_entity_poly.type
_entity_poly.pdbx_seq_one_letter_code
_entity_poly.pdbx_strand_id
1 'polypeptide(L)'
;METGHLPVLINCDDVAMIVEWRQGPTLSEQPPMPDTINGLAECLAQTYRRMPEVPNYLTRDRLQTMTDDLAADGLIPSAIREAVLQELEILDIPTKIRVGESFGDVSLPNFVWSGDGTVAYVDTMGVVDREPMMINLEKLAANLSPALSGTLFEQVEAQVGGVLSSRRWSVLARVLQVIRSKSKKSAVADRGARQQKMHRAVADLQRHLQQKTV
;
A
#
# COMPACT_ATOMS: atom_id res chain seq x y z
N MET A 1 14.69 10.36 10.85
CA MET A 1 13.97 10.76 9.64
C MET A 1 13.87 12.27 9.71
N GLU A 2 14.59 12.99 8.84
CA GLU A 2 14.51 14.45 8.73
C GLU A 2 13.28 14.79 7.88
N THR A 3 12.09 14.65 8.46
CA THR A 3 10.82 14.93 7.77
C THR A 3 10.67 16.43 7.51
N GLY A 4 9.93 16.82 6.47
CA GLY A 4 9.69 18.23 6.15
C GLY A 4 10.86 18.99 5.52
N HIS A 5 11.89 18.28 5.04
CA HIS A 5 13.01 18.90 4.32
C HIS A 5 12.93 18.57 2.82
N LEU A 6 12.84 19.59 1.99
CA LEU A 6 12.80 19.50 0.53
C LEU A 6 14.19 19.77 -0.05
N PRO A 7 14.74 18.87 -0.88
CA PRO A 7 15.93 19.19 -1.65
C PRO A 7 15.56 20.10 -2.83
N VAL A 8 16.10 21.31 -2.83
CA VAL A 8 16.01 22.25 -3.95
C VAL A 8 17.33 22.21 -4.71
N LEU A 9 17.28 21.83 -5.98
CA LEU A 9 18.46 21.83 -6.84
C LEU A 9 18.96 23.28 -7.03
N ILE A 10 20.16 23.56 -6.51
CA ILE A 10 20.83 24.85 -6.71
C ILE A 10 21.67 24.81 -7.98
N ASN A 11 22.39 23.70 -8.19
CA ASN A 11 23.28 23.52 -9.33
C ASN A 11 23.44 22.04 -9.66
N CYS A 12 23.59 21.72 -10.95
CA CYS A 12 23.86 20.38 -11.46
C CYS A 12 24.87 20.46 -12.59
N ASP A 13 25.91 19.63 -12.54
CA ASP A 13 26.85 19.42 -13.64
C ASP A 13 27.05 17.92 -13.89
N ASP A 14 28.00 17.58 -14.78
CA ASP A 14 28.23 16.20 -15.22
C ASP A 14 28.68 15.24 -14.10
N VAL A 15 29.15 15.75 -12.96
CA VAL A 15 29.74 14.94 -11.87
C VAL A 15 29.17 15.26 -10.49
N ALA A 16 28.44 16.36 -10.33
CA ALA A 16 27.95 16.82 -9.04
C ALA A 16 26.56 17.44 -9.11
N MET A 17 25.83 17.27 -8.00
CA MET A 17 24.55 17.91 -7.73
C MET A 17 24.63 18.65 -6.41
N ILE A 18 24.34 19.94 -6.41
CA ILE A 18 24.26 20.78 -5.20
C ILE A 18 22.79 21.02 -4.88
N VAL A 19 22.36 20.59 -3.70
CA VAL A 19 21.00 20.78 -3.20
C VAL A 19 20.98 21.63 -1.93
N GLU A 20 20.00 22.53 -1.83
CA GLU A 20 19.64 23.23 -0.60
C GLU A 20 18.49 22.47 0.07
N TRP A 21 18.60 22.15 1.35
CA TRP A 21 17.50 21.56 2.11
C TRP A 21 16.63 22.67 2.70
N ARG A 22 15.45 22.88 2.13
CA ARG A 22 14.47 23.86 2.63
C ARG A 22 13.44 23.18 3.51
N GLN A 23 12.94 23.90 4.52
CA GLN A 23 11.78 23.46 5.29
C GLN A 23 10.51 23.58 4.45
N GLY A 24 9.66 22.56 4.45
CA GLY A 24 8.33 22.58 3.86
C GLY A 24 7.33 21.83 4.75
N PRO A 25 6.05 22.25 4.80
CA PRO A 25 5.06 21.57 5.61
C PRO A 25 4.74 20.19 5.03
N THR A 26 4.69 19.20 5.90
CA THR A 26 4.29 17.83 5.56
C THR A 26 2.78 17.71 5.42
N LEU A 27 2.30 16.65 4.75
CA LEU A 27 0.86 16.35 4.72
C LEU A 27 0.27 15.98 6.09
N SER A 28 1.11 15.63 7.08
CA SER A 28 0.68 15.46 8.47
C SER A 28 0.42 16.78 9.19
N GLU A 29 1.11 17.85 8.80
CA GLU A 29 0.96 19.18 9.40
C GLU A 29 -0.12 19.99 8.68
N GLN A 30 -0.19 19.86 7.35
CA GLN A 30 -1.18 20.54 6.52
C GLN A 30 -1.83 19.56 5.54
N PRO A 31 -3.05 19.08 5.83
CA PRO A 31 -3.75 18.17 4.93
C PRO A 31 -4.07 18.85 3.59
N PRO A 32 -4.23 18.07 2.50
CA PRO A 32 -4.47 18.62 1.18
C PRO A 32 -5.83 19.32 1.07
N MET A 33 -5.82 20.44 0.35
CA MET A 33 -6.98 21.25 0.00
C MET A 33 -7.60 20.75 -1.32
N PRO A 34 -8.88 21.03 -1.62
CA PRO A 34 -9.56 20.51 -2.81
C PRO A 34 -8.84 20.78 -4.14
N ASP A 35 -8.31 21.97 -4.33
CA ASP A 35 -7.57 22.41 -5.51
C ASP A 35 -6.21 21.72 -5.68
N THR A 36 -5.68 21.13 -4.60
CA THR A 36 -4.37 20.49 -4.59
C THR A 36 -4.41 18.97 -4.79
N ILE A 37 -5.61 18.37 -4.77
CA ILE A 37 -5.79 16.90 -4.90
C ILE A 37 -5.22 16.37 -6.21
N ASN A 38 -5.33 17.12 -7.30
CA ASN A 38 -4.81 16.69 -8.60
C ASN A 38 -3.29 16.58 -8.61
N GLY A 39 -2.58 17.56 -8.03
CA GLY A 39 -1.12 17.54 -7.93
C GLY A 39 -0.63 16.41 -7.02
N LEU A 40 -1.35 16.13 -5.93
CA LEU A 40 -1.09 14.98 -5.08
C LEU A 40 -1.30 13.65 -5.82
N ALA A 41 -2.41 13.50 -6.56
CA ALA A 41 -2.70 12.32 -7.36
C ALA A 41 -1.63 12.08 -8.43
N GLU A 42 -1.17 13.15 -9.09
CA GLU A 42 -0.08 13.09 -10.06
C GLU A 42 1.25 12.66 -9.43
N CYS A 43 1.62 13.23 -8.28
CA CYS A 43 2.82 12.84 -7.55
C CYS A 43 2.80 11.34 -7.18
N LEU A 44 1.65 10.85 -6.70
CA LEU A 44 1.43 9.42 -6.42
C LEU A 44 1.55 8.57 -7.69
N ALA A 45 0.90 8.99 -8.79
CA ALA A 45 0.94 8.28 -10.07
C ALA A 45 2.36 8.20 -10.66
N GLN A 46 3.12 9.28 -10.59
CA GLN A 46 4.52 9.30 -11.00
C GLN A 46 5.37 8.35 -10.14
N THR A 47 5.10 8.31 -8.84
CA THR A 47 5.76 7.36 -7.94
C THR A 47 5.42 5.90 -8.30
N TYR A 48 4.17 5.60 -8.69
CA TYR A 48 3.78 4.28 -9.23
C TYR A 48 4.51 3.93 -10.52
N ARG A 49 4.69 4.87 -11.45
CA ARG A 49 5.35 4.62 -12.74
C ARG A 49 6.86 4.39 -12.63
N ARG A 50 7.49 4.90 -11.57
CA ARG A 50 8.93 4.71 -11.29
C ARG A 50 9.25 3.37 -10.63
N MET A 51 8.24 2.57 -10.29
CA MET A 51 8.43 1.21 -9.80
C MET A 51 9.07 0.35 -10.90
N PRO A 52 10.23 -0.29 -10.67
CA PRO A 52 10.83 -1.21 -11.62
C PRO A 52 9.93 -2.41 -11.85
N GLU A 53 9.99 -2.95 -13.06
CA GLU A 53 9.30 -4.19 -13.41
C GLU A 53 10.00 -5.40 -12.77
N VAL A 54 9.82 -5.58 -11.46
CA VAL A 54 10.33 -6.77 -10.77
C VAL A 54 9.38 -7.93 -11.07
N PRO A 55 9.87 -9.15 -11.34
CA PRO A 55 9.04 -10.32 -11.61
C PRO A 55 8.36 -10.90 -10.36
N ASN A 56 8.06 -10.05 -9.39
CA ASN A 56 7.35 -10.45 -8.19
C ASN A 56 5.86 -10.22 -8.49
N TYR A 57 5.20 -11.32 -8.84
CA TYR A 57 3.78 -11.37 -9.18
C TYR A 57 3.11 -12.30 -8.19
N LEU A 58 1.96 -11.88 -7.70
CA LEU A 58 1.07 -12.77 -6.99
C LEU A 58 -0.11 -13.03 -7.93
N THR A 59 -0.35 -14.32 -8.19
CA THR A 59 -1.38 -14.77 -9.13
C THR A 59 -2.59 -15.25 -8.34
N ARG A 60 -3.75 -15.29 -9.00
CA ARG A 60 -4.95 -15.91 -8.42
C ARG A 60 -4.66 -17.33 -7.94
N ASP A 61 -4.00 -18.13 -8.76
CA ASP A 61 -3.61 -19.51 -8.43
C ASP A 61 -2.72 -19.56 -7.19
N ARG A 62 -1.77 -18.63 -7.06
CA ARG A 62 -0.86 -18.58 -5.91
C ARG A 62 -1.59 -18.26 -4.62
N LEU A 63 -2.59 -17.39 -4.66
CA LEU A 63 -3.46 -17.10 -3.51
C LEU A 63 -4.38 -18.27 -3.17
N GLN A 64 -4.91 -18.96 -4.17
CA GLN A 64 -5.71 -20.15 -3.98
C GLN A 64 -4.89 -21.24 -3.28
N THR A 65 -3.69 -21.56 -3.81
CA THR A 65 -2.76 -22.50 -3.16
C THR A 65 -2.45 -22.08 -1.73
N MET A 66 -2.16 -20.79 -1.50
CA MET A 66 -1.88 -20.31 -0.14
C MET A 66 -3.07 -20.48 0.80
N THR A 67 -4.28 -20.21 0.32
CA THR A 67 -5.53 -20.37 1.08
C THR A 67 -5.77 -21.84 1.43
N ASP A 68 -5.57 -22.73 0.46
CA ASP A 68 -5.71 -24.18 0.66
C ASP A 68 -4.67 -24.73 1.64
N ASP A 69 -3.40 -24.32 1.51
CA ASP A 69 -2.32 -24.70 2.43
C ASP A 69 -2.64 -24.27 3.88
N LEU A 70 -3.07 -23.02 4.06
CA LEU A 70 -3.42 -22.50 5.39
C LEU A 70 -4.61 -23.24 6.01
N ALA A 71 -5.56 -23.69 5.20
CA ALA A 71 -6.69 -24.48 5.68
C ALA A 71 -6.27 -25.92 6.02
N ALA A 72 -5.43 -26.54 5.19
CA ALA A 72 -4.88 -27.87 5.44
C ALA A 72 -4.04 -27.91 6.73
N ASP A 73 -3.32 -26.83 7.02
CA ASP A 73 -2.56 -26.65 8.27
C ASP A 73 -3.45 -26.32 9.49
N GLY A 74 -4.78 -26.16 9.31
CA GLY A 74 -5.73 -25.80 10.36
C GLY A 74 -5.59 -24.36 10.87
N LEU A 75 -4.93 -23.48 10.10
CA LEU A 75 -4.67 -22.08 10.48
C LEU A 75 -5.84 -21.16 10.17
N ILE A 76 -6.70 -21.55 9.23
CA ILE A 76 -7.97 -20.89 8.94
C ILE A 76 -9.12 -21.92 8.95
N PRO A 77 -10.32 -21.57 9.45
CA PRO A 77 -11.51 -22.40 9.35
C PRO A 77 -11.95 -22.63 7.89
N SER A 78 -12.62 -23.76 7.64
CA SER A 78 -13.17 -24.10 6.31
C SER A 78 -14.12 -23.01 5.76
N ALA A 79 -14.96 -22.43 6.61
CA ALA A 79 -15.85 -21.34 6.22
C ALA A 79 -15.09 -20.08 5.75
N ILE A 80 -13.92 -19.79 6.34
CA ILE A 80 -13.07 -18.68 5.90
C ILE A 80 -12.38 -19.02 4.58
N ARG A 81 -11.90 -20.26 4.42
CA ARG A 81 -11.37 -20.76 3.15
C ARG A 81 -12.38 -20.59 2.02
N GLU A 82 -13.60 -21.09 2.19
CA GLU A 82 -14.66 -21.01 1.18
C GLU A 82 -14.97 -19.57 0.79
N ALA A 83 -15.11 -18.67 1.78
CA ALA A 83 -15.35 -17.26 1.53
C ALA A 83 -14.20 -16.57 0.78
N VAL A 84 -12.94 -16.92 1.07
CA VAL A 84 -11.77 -16.41 0.32
C VAL A 84 -11.78 -16.91 -1.12
N LEU A 85 -12.05 -18.20 -1.36
CA LEU A 85 -12.10 -18.77 -2.70
C LEU A 85 -13.21 -18.14 -3.54
N GLN A 86 -14.40 -17.99 -2.96
CA GLN A 86 -15.52 -17.30 -3.59
C GLN A 86 -15.15 -15.85 -3.94
N GLU A 87 -14.39 -15.17 -3.08
CA GLU A 87 -13.92 -13.83 -3.39
C GLU A 87 -12.96 -13.80 -4.59
N LEU A 88 -11.99 -14.71 -4.61
CA LEU A 88 -11.03 -14.78 -5.72
C LEU A 88 -11.71 -15.02 -7.08
N GLU A 89 -12.84 -15.71 -7.10
CA GLU A 89 -13.64 -15.96 -8.32
C GLU A 89 -14.35 -14.70 -8.82
N ILE A 90 -14.93 -13.90 -7.92
CA ILE A 90 -15.74 -12.73 -8.30
C ILE A 90 -14.93 -11.43 -8.44
N LEU A 91 -13.67 -11.41 -8.00
CA LEU A 91 -12.80 -10.25 -8.21
C LEU A 91 -12.47 -10.13 -9.70
N ASP A 92 -12.98 -9.07 -10.32
CA ASP A 92 -12.63 -8.66 -11.68
C ASP A 92 -11.27 -7.97 -11.69
N ILE A 93 -10.22 -8.79 -11.64
CA ILE A 93 -8.83 -8.36 -11.55
C ILE A 93 -7.94 -9.16 -12.51
N PRO A 94 -6.80 -8.60 -12.92
CA PRO A 94 -5.83 -9.31 -13.74
C PRO A 94 -5.36 -10.61 -13.07
N THR A 95 -5.15 -11.66 -13.87
CA THR A 95 -4.70 -12.99 -13.41
C THR A 95 -3.33 -12.96 -12.71
N LYS A 96 -2.56 -11.90 -12.97
CA LYS A 96 -1.25 -11.61 -12.37
C LYS A 96 -1.23 -10.15 -11.94
N ILE A 97 -0.97 -9.90 -10.66
CA ILE A 97 -0.74 -8.55 -10.14
C ILE A 97 0.71 -8.46 -9.66
N ARG A 98 1.38 -7.38 -10.06
CA ARG A 98 2.74 -7.07 -9.60
C ARG A 98 2.70 -6.68 -8.13
N VAL A 99 3.45 -7.41 -7.32
CA VAL A 99 3.79 -7.09 -5.94
C VAL A 99 5.29 -6.83 -6.00
N GLY A 100 5.74 -5.58 -5.94
CA GLY A 100 7.16 -5.23 -6.07
C GLY A 100 8.06 -5.89 -5.01
N GLU A 101 9.35 -5.56 -4.98
CA GLU A 101 10.13 -5.83 -3.76
C GLU A 101 9.65 -4.87 -2.66
N SER A 102 9.28 -5.45 -1.52
CA SER A 102 8.89 -4.70 -0.32
C SER A 102 10.12 -4.05 0.30
N PHE A 103 10.12 -2.72 0.52
CA PHE A 103 10.59 -1.98 1.71
C PHE A 103 10.32 -0.46 1.53
N GLY A 104 10.19 0.29 2.64
CA GLY A 104 10.14 1.77 2.68
C GLY A 104 8.77 2.42 2.87
N ASP A 105 8.65 3.31 3.84
CA ASP A 105 7.41 3.89 4.37
C ASP A 105 6.92 5.07 3.51
N VAL A 106 5.96 4.87 2.60
CA VAL A 106 5.26 6.00 1.94
C VAL A 106 4.30 6.67 2.94
N SER A 107 4.81 7.36 3.94
CA SER A 107 3.98 7.99 4.97
C SER A 107 3.75 9.47 4.69
N LEU A 108 2.69 10.03 5.29
CA LEU A 108 2.38 11.47 5.21
C LEU A 108 3.57 12.40 5.49
N PRO A 109 4.49 12.08 6.42
CA PRO A 109 5.68 12.89 6.67
C PRO A 109 6.68 12.96 5.50
N ASN A 110 6.60 12.04 4.53
CA ASN A 110 7.44 12.00 3.34
C ASN A 110 6.82 12.75 2.16
N PHE A 111 5.58 13.25 2.28
CA PHE A 111 5.00 14.16 1.31
C PHE A 111 5.11 15.59 1.84
N VAL A 112 5.73 16.46 1.06
CA VAL A 112 6.04 17.83 1.46
C VAL A 112 5.55 18.81 0.41
N TRP A 113 4.97 19.93 0.86
CA TRP A 113 4.61 21.05 0.00
C TRP A 113 5.83 21.87 -0.36
N SER A 114 6.08 22.04 -1.64
CA SER A 114 7.05 23.03 -2.12
C SER A 114 6.47 24.44 -2.06
N GLY A 115 7.35 25.45 -2.06
CA GLY A 115 6.96 26.85 -1.97
C GLY A 115 6.14 27.37 -3.15
N ASP A 116 6.09 26.63 -4.27
CA ASP A 116 5.26 26.90 -5.44
C ASP A 116 3.92 26.11 -5.45
N GLY A 117 3.61 25.38 -4.37
CA GLY A 117 2.35 24.67 -4.19
C GLY A 117 2.32 23.25 -4.76
N THR A 118 3.43 22.73 -5.29
CA THR A 118 3.50 21.32 -5.70
C THR A 118 3.69 20.38 -4.49
N VAL A 119 3.24 19.13 -4.63
CA VAL A 119 3.51 18.08 -3.64
C VAL A 119 4.68 17.23 -4.12
N ALA A 120 5.73 17.14 -3.32
CA ALA A 120 6.85 16.25 -3.58
C ALA A 120 6.83 15.07 -2.60
N TYR A 121 7.14 13.88 -3.11
CA TYR A 121 7.49 12.73 -2.28
C TYR A 121 9.00 12.71 -2.07
N VAL A 122 9.45 12.79 -0.81
CA VAL A 122 10.84 12.77 -0.41
C VAL A 122 11.11 11.51 0.40
N ASP A 123 11.76 10.54 -0.24
CA ASP A 123 12.32 9.37 0.43
C ASP A 123 13.66 9.05 -0.20
N THR A 124 14.65 8.79 0.65
CA THR A 124 16.04 8.50 0.27
C THR A 124 16.24 7.02 -0.04
N MET A 125 15.28 6.17 0.32
CA MET A 125 15.37 4.71 0.22
C MET A 125 14.25 4.14 -0.65
N GLY A 126 14.43 4.27 -1.96
CA GLY A 126 14.11 3.16 -2.86
C GLY A 126 12.69 3.04 -3.42
N VAL A 127 12.64 2.07 -4.31
CA VAL A 127 11.54 1.56 -5.10
C VAL A 127 10.30 1.27 -4.25
N VAL A 128 9.13 1.69 -4.75
CA VAL A 128 7.85 1.48 -4.08
C VAL A 128 7.18 0.20 -4.57
N ASP A 129 6.55 -0.57 -3.68
CA ASP A 129 5.64 -1.66 -4.03
C ASP A 129 4.19 -1.15 -4.08
N ARG A 130 3.40 -1.69 -5.01
CA ARG A 130 1.98 -1.37 -5.19
C ARG A 130 1.17 -1.63 -3.91
N GLU A 131 1.53 -2.64 -3.10
CA GLU A 131 0.83 -2.97 -1.84
C GLU A 131 1.03 -1.91 -0.72
N PRO A 132 2.25 -1.56 -0.27
CA PRO A 132 2.49 -0.47 0.67
C PRO A 132 1.93 0.87 0.18
N MET A 133 2.02 1.15 -1.13
CA MET A 133 1.46 2.37 -1.70
C MET A 133 -0.07 2.41 -1.58
N MET A 134 -0.77 1.29 -1.81
CA MET A 134 -2.22 1.20 -1.58
C MET A 134 -2.59 1.44 -0.12
N ILE A 135 -1.87 0.83 0.81
CA ILE A 135 -2.09 1.01 2.25
C ILE A 135 -1.91 2.47 2.65
N ASN A 136 -0.92 3.14 2.08
CA ASN A 136 -0.63 4.52 2.39
C ASN A 136 -1.61 5.48 1.70
N LEU A 137 -2.08 5.16 0.50
CA LEU A 137 -3.20 5.84 -0.14
C LEU A 137 -4.47 5.75 0.74
N GLU A 138 -4.75 4.58 1.32
CA GLU A 138 -5.86 4.40 2.25
C GLU A 138 -5.68 5.19 3.55
N LYS A 139 -4.48 5.17 4.15
CA LYS A 139 -4.18 5.96 5.36
C LYS A 139 -4.30 7.46 5.10
N LEU A 140 -3.81 7.92 3.95
CA LEU A 140 -3.94 9.31 3.52
C LEU A 140 -5.41 9.67 3.35
N ALA A 141 -6.14 8.89 2.56
CA ALA A 141 -7.57 9.09 2.32
C ALA A 141 -8.41 9.06 3.61
N ALA A 142 -8.04 8.24 4.60
CA ALA A 142 -8.71 8.18 5.90
C ALA A 142 -8.61 9.48 6.71
N ASN A 143 -7.62 10.32 6.43
CA ASN A 143 -7.46 11.63 7.06
C ASN A 143 -8.11 12.77 6.24
N LEU A 144 -8.74 12.46 5.10
CA LEU A 144 -9.41 13.43 4.24
C LEU A 144 -10.92 13.37 4.41
N SER A 145 -11.61 14.44 3.98
CA SER A 145 -13.07 14.38 3.85
C SER A 145 -13.49 13.35 2.78
N PRO A 146 -14.73 12.82 2.84
CA PRO A 146 -15.21 11.85 1.86
C PRO A 146 -15.14 12.35 0.40
N ALA A 147 -15.40 13.64 0.17
CA ALA A 147 -15.32 14.24 -1.16
C ALA A 147 -13.88 14.30 -1.69
N LEU A 148 -12.93 14.65 -0.82
CA LEU A 148 -11.51 14.77 -1.19
C LEU A 148 -10.87 13.39 -1.41
N SER A 149 -11.18 12.43 -0.54
CA SER A 149 -10.74 11.05 -0.71
C SER A 149 -11.31 10.42 -1.99
N GLY A 150 -12.59 10.62 -2.28
CA GLY A 150 -13.22 10.17 -3.53
C GLY A 150 -12.51 10.73 -4.76
N THR A 151 -12.30 12.04 -4.80
CA THR A 151 -11.59 12.72 -5.90
C THR A 151 -10.17 12.20 -6.06
N LEU A 152 -9.43 12.03 -4.95
CA LEU A 152 -8.07 11.48 -4.96
C LEU A 152 -8.02 10.08 -5.59
N PHE A 153 -8.95 9.20 -5.18
CA PHE A 153 -9.02 7.84 -5.71
C PHE A 153 -9.37 7.81 -7.19
N GLU A 154 -10.35 8.60 -7.64
CA GLU A 154 -10.72 8.70 -9.05
C GLU A 154 -9.56 9.17 -9.92
N GLN A 155 -8.82 10.19 -9.48
CA GLN A 155 -7.69 10.73 -10.23
C GLN A 155 -6.50 9.77 -10.31
N VAL A 156 -6.18 9.09 -9.20
CA VAL A 156 -5.12 8.07 -9.20
C VAL A 156 -5.51 6.89 -10.10
N GLU A 157 -6.77 6.43 -10.04
CA GLU A 157 -7.27 5.36 -10.89
C GLU A 157 -7.22 5.75 -12.37
N ALA A 158 -7.62 6.96 -12.74
CA ALA A 158 -7.56 7.45 -14.11
C ALA A 158 -6.11 7.50 -14.66
N GLN A 159 -5.14 7.81 -13.81
CA GLN A 159 -3.74 7.98 -14.21
C GLN A 159 -2.92 6.68 -14.22
N VAL A 160 -3.24 5.73 -13.33
CA VAL A 160 -2.45 4.51 -13.10
C VAL A 160 -3.20 3.26 -13.56
N GLY A 161 -4.52 3.23 -13.41
CA GLY A 161 -5.39 2.11 -13.77
C GLY A 161 -5.25 0.89 -12.87
N GLY A 162 -6.38 0.31 -12.46
CA GLY A 162 -6.47 -0.93 -11.70
C GLY A 162 -5.90 -0.86 -10.29
N VAL A 163 -5.77 0.34 -9.72
CA VAL A 163 -5.24 0.58 -8.37
C VAL A 163 -6.32 0.25 -7.35
N LEU A 164 -7.53 0.78 -7.56
CA LEU A 164 -8.68 0.53 -6.70
C LEU A 164 -9.26 -0.88 -6.88
N SER A 165 -9.27 -1.42 -8.10
CA SER A 165 -9.73 -2.80 -8.34
C SER A 165 -8.82 -3.83 -7.65
N SER A 166 -7.53 -3.52 -7.51
CA SER A 166 -6.55 -4.35 -6.80
C SER A 166 -6.63 -4.23 -5.27
N ARG A 167 -7.43 -3.30 -4.73
CA ARG A 167 -7.53 -3.02 -3.28
C ARG A 167 -7.95 -4.24 -2.47
N ARG A 168 -9.08 -4.85 -2.84
CA ARG A 168 -9.63 -6.03 -2.13
C ARG A 168 -8.68 -7.21 -2.21
N TRP A 169 -8.06 -7.37 -3.38
CA TRP A 169 -7.08 -8.41 -3.62
C TRP A 169 -5.81 -8.23 -2.79
N SER A 170 -5.31 -6.99 -2.68
CA SER A 170 -4.15 -6.65 -1.85
C SER A 170 -4.43 -6.90 -0.36
N VAL A 171 -5.63 -6.56 0.14
CA VAL A 171 -6.02 -6.86 1.53
C VAL A 171 -6.04 -8.37 1.78
N LEU A 172 -6.66 -9.16 0.90
CA LEU A 172 -6.68 -10.62 1.02
C LEU A 172 -5.27 -11.21 0.99
N ALA A 173 -4.47 -10.82 0.00
CA ALA A 173 -3.08 -11.25 -0.15
C ALA A 173 -2.26 -10.96 1.12
N ARG A 174 -2.35 -9.75 1.64
CA ARG A 174 -1.64 -9.32 2.85
C ARG A 174 -2.01 -10.18 4.05
N VAL A 175 -3.31 -10.35 4.29
CA VAL A 175 -3.77 -11.05 5.49
C VAL A 175 -3.36 -12.52 5.43
N LEU A 176 -3.47 -13.17 4.26
CA LEU A 176 -2.98 -14.54 4.04
C LEU A 176 -1.45 -14.65 4.25
N GLN A 177 -0.67 -13.69 3.73
CA GLN A 177 0.78 -13.64 3.95
C GLN A 177 1.16 -13.39 5.40
N VAL A 178 0.40 -12.57 6.14
CA VAL A 178 0.60 -12.37 7.59
C VAL A 178 0.33 -13.66 8.34
N ILE A 179 -0.77 -14.35 8.06
CA ILE A 179 -1.07 -15.66 8.68
C ILE A 179 0.08 -16.64 8.40
N ARG A 180 0.52 -16.75 7.14
CA ARG A 180 1.62 -17.64 6.72
C ARG A 180 2.97 -17.28 7.34
N SER A 181 3.33 -16.00 7.38
CA SER A 181 4.62 -15.56 7.95
C SER A 181 4.66 -15.78 9.46
N LYS A 182 3.53 -15.54 10.15
CA LYS A 182 3.40 -15.79 11.58
C LYS A 182 3.21 -17.27 11.88
N SER A 183 2.87 -18.15 10.93
CA SER A 183 2.81 -19.61 11.11
C SER A 183 4.16 -20.34 10.93
N LYS A 184 5.20 -19.68 10.40
CA LYS A 184 6.59 -20.21 10.37
C LYS A 184 7.37 -20.03 11.68
N LYS A 185 7.91 -21.14 12.22
CA LYS A 185 8.55 -21.27 13.56
C LYS A 185 9.67 -20.26 13.87
N SER A 186 10.29 -19.64 12.87
CA SER A 186 11.49 -18.81 13.02
C SER A 186 11.24 -17.30 13.14
N ALA A 187 9.99 -16.81 13.09
CA ALA A 187 9.72 -15.38 12.87
C ALA A 187 9.57 -14.49 14.14
N VAL A 188 9.38 -15.06 15.34
CA VAL A 188 9.26 -14.32 16.62
C VAL A 188 9.62 -15.25 17.80
N ALA A 189 10.42 -14.78 18.77
CA ALA A 189 10.88 -15.57 19.93
C ALA A 189 9.79 -15.98 20.94
N ASP A 190 8.63 -15.31 20.92
CA ASP A 190 7.52 -15.55 21.85
C ASP A 190 6.32 -16.21 21.15
N ARG A 191 5.99 -17.44 21.59
CA ARG A 191 4.90 -18.27 21.06
C ARG A 191 3.51 -17.69 21.36
N GLY A 192 3.33 -16.98 22.48
CA GLY A 192 2.04 -16.40 22.89
C GLY A 192 1.66 -15.20 22.03
N ALA A 193 2.58 -14.23 21.90
CA ALA A 193 2.39 -13.06 21.04
C ALA A 193 2.15 -13.44 19.56
N ARG A 194 2.76 -14.53 19.12
CA ARG A 194 2.61 -15.09 17.76
C ARG A 194 1.21 -15.61 17.49
N GLN A 195 0.68 -16.41 18.41
CA GLN A 195 -0.67 -16.97 18.31
C GLN A 195 -1.72 -15.84 18.36
N GLN A 196 -1.52 -14.84 19.21
CA GLN A 196 -2.42 -13.68 19.28
C GLN A 196 -2.42 -12.86 17.97
N LYS A 197 -1.25 -12.58 17.38
CA LYS A 197 -1.16 -11.86 16.09
C LYS A 197 -1.79 -12.64 14.94
N MET A 198 -1.63 -13.96 14.93
CA MET A 198 -2.28 -14.84 13.96
C MET A 198 -3.81 -14.81 14.10
N HIS A 199 -4.34 -14.97 15.32
CA HIS A 199 -5.79 -14.88 15.55
C HIS A 199 -6.36 -13.51 15.18
N ARG A 200 -5.64 -12.42 15.45
CA ARG A 200 -6.02 -11.09 14.99
C ARG A 200 -6.08 -11.00 13.47
N ALA A 201 -5.08 -11.52 12.76
CA ALA A 201 -5.09 -11.53 11.29
C ALA A 201 -6.25 -12.35 10.72
N VAL A 202 -6.59 -13.50 11.33
CA VAL A 202 -7.76 -14.30 10.93
C VAL A 202 -9.07 -13.54 11.21
N ALA A 203 -9.18 -12.88 12.35
CA ALA A 203 -10.34 -12.05 12.67
C ALA A 203 -10.46 -10.84 11.72
N ASP A 204 -9.34 -10.25 11.30
CA ASP A 204 -9.30 -9.18 10.30
C ASP A 204 -9.77 -9.68 8.93
N LEU A 205 -9.33 -10.89 8.52
CA LEU A 205 -9.80 -11.56 7.31
C LEU A 205 -11.32 -11.75 7.35
N GLN A 206 -11.82 -12.28 8.46
CA GLN A 206 -13.24 -12.55 8.66
C GLN A 206 -14.07 -11.26 8.61
N ARG A 207 -13.61 -10.19 9.28
CA ARG A 207 -14.29 -8.88 9.23
C ARG A 207 -14.31 -8.32 7.81
N HIS A 208 -13.21 -8.43 7.07
CA HIS A 208 -13.14 -7.97 5.68
C HIS A 208 -14.14 -8.71 4.78
N LEU A 209 -14.25 -10.03 4.95
CA LEU A 209 -15.20 -10.86 4.21
C LEU A 209 -16.67 -10.57 4.60
N GLN A 210 -16.94 -10.23 5.87
CA GLN A 210 -18.29 -9.93 6.39
C GLN A 210 -18.80 -8.53 6.06
N GLN A 211 -17.93 -7.55 5.81
CA GLN A 211 -18.31 -6.20 5.35
C GLN A 211 -18.98 -6.19 3.96
N LYS A 212 -19.22 -7.36 3.37
CA LYS A 212 -19.92 -7.60 2.11
C LYS A 212 -21.42 -7.83 2.22
N THR A 213 -21.95 -8.09 3.41
CA THR A 213 -23.36 -8.50 3.56
C THR A 213 -24.33 -7.33 3.74
N VAL A 214 -23.91 -6.10 3.41
CA VAL A 214 -24.76 -4.89 3.41
C VAL A 214 -24.55 -4.12 2.11
#